data_AF-A0A0Q4FK90-F1
#
_entry.id   AF-A0A0Q4FK90-F1
#
_cell.length_a   1.000
_cell.length_b   1.000
_cell.length_c   1.000
_cell.angle_alpha   90.00
_cell.angle_beta   90.00
_cell.angle_gamma   90.00
#
_symmetry.space_group_name_H-M   'P 1'
#
loop_
_entity.id
_entity.type
_entity.pdbx_description
1 polymer ?
#
loop_
_entity_poly.entity_id
_entity_poly.type
_entity_poly.pdbx_seq_one_letter_code
_entity_poly.pdbx_strand_id
1 'polypeptide(L)'
;MGKFRKKPVVIDAIQLPPASSPDGYGATIGALFDFMAGSEWEASNDGVRITTLEGVMLAQPGDWIIKGVAGEFYPCKPDIFAATYDELPA
;
A
#
# COMPACT_ATOMS: atom_id res chain seq x y z
N MET A 1 -13.86 -10.38 -32.23
CA MET A 1 -13.23 -10.40 -30.89
C MET A 1 -12.20 -9.28 -30.83
N GLY A 2 -12.34 -8.32 -29.92
CA GLY A 2 -11.37 -7.24 -29.77
C GLY A 2 -10.23 -7.65 -28.84
N LYS A 3 -8.98 -7.32 -29.18
CA LYS A 3 -7.83 -7.43 -28.28
C LYS A 3 -7.56 -6.06 -27.69
N PHE A 4 -7.42 -5.98 -26.37
CA PHE A 4 -7.15 -4.73 -25.65
C PHE A 4 -5.95 -4.94 -24.72
N ARG A 5 -5.21 -3.86 -24.45
CA ARG A 5 -4.12 -3.82 -23.47
C ARG A 5 -4.48 -2.87 -22.33
N LYS A 6 -4.08 -3.20 -21.10
CA LYS A 6 -4.17 -2.25 -19.98
C LYS A 6 -3.29 -1.03 -20.28
N LYS A 7 -3.75 0.17 -19.90
CA LYS A 7 -2.90 1.37 -19.99
C LYS A 7 -1.74 1.23 -18.98
N PRO A 8 -0.53 1.72 -19.31
CA PRO A 8 0.53 1.84 -18.31
C PRO A 8 0.07 2.83 -17.24
N VAL A 9 0.32 2.52 -15.98
CA VAL A 9 -0.07 3.32 -14.81
C VAL A 9 1.14 3.41 -13.90
N VAL A 10 1.48 4.64 -13.48
CA VAL A 10 2.41 4.89 -12.37
C VAL A 10 1.58 5.05 -11.10
N ILE A 11 2.04 4.45 -10.02
CA ILE A 11 1.38 4.44 -8.72
C ILE A 11 2.32 4.97 -7.66
N ASP A 12 1.76 5.54 -6.60
CA ASP A 12 2.47 5.79 -5.36
C ASP A 12 2.22 4.63 -4.40
N ALA A 13 3.25 4.23 -3.65
CA ALA A 13 3.12 3.22 -2.62
C ALA A 13 4.09 3.47 -1.46
N ILE A 14 3.68 3.10 -0.25
CA ILE A 14 4.52 3.10 0.94
C ILE A 14 4.61 1.67 1.47
N GLN A 15 5.83 1.19 1.70
CA GLN A 15 6.02 -0.10 2.37
C GLN A 15 5.88 0.07 3.88
N LEU A 16 5.09 -0.80 4.51
CA LEU A 16 5.17 -1.01 5.94
C LEU A 16 6.50 -1.73 6.25
N PRO A 17 7.35 -1.18 7.13
CA PRO A 17 8.58 -1.85 7.51
C PRO A 17 8.33 -3.30 7.96
N PRO A 18 9.25 -4.24 7.72
CA PRO A 18 9.11 -5.59 8.26
C PRO A 18 9.07 -5.53 9.80
N ALA A 19 8.45 -6.53 10.44
CA ALA A 19 8.31 -6.57 11.89
C ALA A 19 9.66 -6.60 12.65
N SER A 20 10.73 -7.00 11.98
CA SER A 20 12.11 -6.97 12.48
C SER A 20 12.77 -5.59 12.43
N SER A 21 12.09 -4.57 11.92
CA SER A 21 12.64 -3.22 11.82
C SER A 21 12.87 -2.64 13.21
N PRO A 22 14.08 -2.09 13.49
CA PRO A 22 14.44 -1.62 14.83
C PRO A 22 13.54 -0.49 15.34
N ASP A 23 13.03 0.35 14.44
CA ASP A 23 12.18 1.50 14.76
C ASP A 23 10.67 1.15 14.73
N GLY A 24 10.33 -0.11 14.47
CA GLY A 24 8.95 -0.55 14.26
C GLY A 24 8.25 0.22 13.13
N TYR A 25 6.97 0.55 13.32
CA TYR A 25 6.17 1.28 12.33
C TYR A 25 6.09 2.79 12.57
N GLY A 26 6.61 3.30 13.70
CA GLY A 26 6.26 4.64 14.21
C GLY A 26 6.48 5.77 13.20
N ALA A 27 7.65 5.79 12.54
CA ALA A 27 7.95 6.77 11.50
C ALA A 27 7.05 6.60 10.26
N THR A 28 6.80 5.36 9.85
CA THR A 28 5.93 5.05 8.70
C THR A 28 4.48 5.43 8.97
N ILE A 29 3.98 5.27 10.19
CA ILE A 29 2.63 5.73 10.57
C ILE A 29 2.47 7.23 10.32
N GLY A 30 3.50 8.03 10.65
CA GLY A 30 3.52 9.46 10.34
C GLY A 30 3.35 9.74 8.83
N ALA A 31 4.13 9.06 7.98
CA ALA A 31 4.01 9.19 6.53
C ALA A 31 2.65 8.71 5.99
N LEU A 32 2.06 7.68 6.60
CA LEU A 32 0.76 7.16 6.21
C LEU A 32 -0.40 8.12 6.51
N PHE A 33 -0.29 8.96 7.53
CA PHE A 33 -1.30 10.00 7.80
C PHE A 33 -1.46 10.98 6.64
N ASP A 34 -0.34 11.45 6.08
CA ASP A 34 -0.37 12.34 4.92
C ASP A 34 -0.73 11.58 3.64
N PHE A 35 -0.15 10.39 3.46
CA PHE A 35 -0.35 9.58 2.26
C PHE A 35 -1.81 9.15 2.06
N MET A 36 -2.46 8.70 3.14
CA MET A 36 -3.84 8.22 3.15
C MET A 36 -4.83 9.26 3.69
N ALA A 37 -4.50 10.55 3.59
CA ALA A 37 -5.35 11.63 4.05
C ALA A 37 -6.75 11.55 3.42
N GLY A 38 -7.79 11.57 4.26
CA GLY A 38 -9.19 11.46 3.83
C GLY A 38 -9.70 10.04 3.62
N SER A 39 -8.90 9.00 3.92
CA SER A 39 -9.32 7.60 3.94
C SER A 39 -9.54 7.09 5.36
N GLU A 40 -10.38 6.07 5.51
CA GLU A 40 -10.61 5.40 6.80
C GLU A 40 -9.65 4.23 6.97
N TRP A 41 -8.84 4.29 8.02
CA TRP A 41 -7.87 3.25 8.36
C TRP A 41 -7.51 3.30 9.85
N GLU A 42 -6.98 2.20 10.36
CA GLU A 42 -6.54 2.05 11.74
C GLU A 42 -5.18 1.34 11.79
N ALA A 43 -4.23 1.87 12.56
CA ALA A 43 -3.01 1.16 12.91
C ALA A 43 -3.17 0.37 14.21
N SER A 44 -2.61 -0.83 14.21
CA SER A 44 -2.66 -1.77 15.32
C SER A 44 -1.35 -2.57 15.42
N ASN A 45 -1.22 -3.40 16.45
CA ASN A 45 0.00 -4.19 16.66
C ASN A 45 0.28 -5.21 15.54
N ASP A 46 -0.75 -5.63 14.81
CA ASP A 46 -0.66 -6.60 13.71
C ASP A 46 -0.54 -5.95 12.31
N GLY A 47 -0.57 -4.62 12.22
CA GLY A 47 -0.40 -3.89 10.96
C GLY A 47 -1.31 -2.67 10.80
N VAL A 48 -1.73 -2.40 9.56
CA VAL A 48 -2.64 -1.30 9.22
C VAL A 48 -3.89 -1.85 8.54
N ARG A 49 -5.05 -1.63 9.17
CA ARG A 49 -6.36 -1.97 8.61
C ARG A 49 -6.84 -0.81 7.73
N ILE A 50 -7.19 -1.09 6.49
CA ILE A 50 -7.62 -0.10 5.50
C ILE A 50 -9.05 -0.47 5.06
N THR A 51 -9.98 0.48 5.13
CA THR A 51 -11.32 0.30 4.55
C THR A 51 -11.23 0.42 3.03
N THR A 52 -11.38 -0.70 2.33
CA THR A 52 -11.35 -0.79 0.86
C THR A 52 -12.76 -0.99 0.29
N LEU A 53 -12.90 -1.02 -1.04
CA LEU A 53 -14.18 -1.28 -1.71
C LEU A 53 -14.68 -2.72 -1.45
N GLU A 54 -13.76 -3.64 -1.18
CA GLU A 54 -14.01 -5.04 -0.88
C GLU A 54 -14.21 -5.31 0.63
N GLY A 55 -14.11 -4.27 1.46
CA GLY A 55 -14.18 -4.33 2.91
C GLY A 55 -12.86 -3.98 3.59
N VAL A 56 -12.76 -4.23 4.90
CA VAL A 56 -11.55 -3.91 5.67
C VAL A 56 -10.46 -4.94 5.36
N MET A 57 -9.30 -4.47 4.89
CA MET A 57 -8.13 -5.29 4.59
C MET A 57 -6.97 -4.96 5.52
N LEU A 58 -6.19 -5.96 5.92
CA LEU A 58 -5.01 -5.78 6.77
C LEU A 58 -3.72 -5.75 5.92
N ALA A 59 -3.02 -4.63 5.95
CA ALA A 59 -1.62 -4.51 5.53
C ALA A 59 -0.74 -4.98 6.69
N GLN A 60 -0.04 -6.09 6.48
CA GLN A 60 0.88 -6.66 7.47
C GLN A 60 2.28 -6.05 7.33
N PRO A 61 3.15 -6.26 8.32
CA PRO A 61 4.54 -5.82 8.26
C PRO A 61 5.24 -6.38 7.02
N GLY A 62 5.89 -5.52 6.24
CA GLY A 62 6.51 -5.86 4.95
C GLY A 62 5.59 -5.70 3.74
N ASP A 63 4.27 -5.58 3.93
CA ASP A 63 3.33 -5.29 2.85
C ASP A 63 3.46 -3.85 2.35
N TRP A 64 3.04 -3.63 1.11
CA TRP A 64 2.93 -2.31 0.50
C TRP A 64 1.50 -1.80 0.63
N ILE A 65 1.34 -0.50 0.86
CA ILE A 65 0.07 0.21 0.75
C ILE A 65 0.12 1.02 -0.53
N ILE A 66 -0.72 0.68 -1.50
CA ILE A 66 -0.77 1.30 -2.82
C ILE A 66 -1.90 2.31 -2.87
N LYS A 67 -1.65 3.46 -3.51
CA LYS A 67 -2.69 4.38 -3.97
C LYS A 67 -3.12 4.03 -5.39
N GLY A 68 -4.37 3.60 -5.54
CA GLY A 68 -4.99 3.32 -6.82
C GLY A 68 -5.33 4.57 -7.63
N VAL A 69 -5.76 4.36 -8.87
CA VAL A 69 -5.99 5.44 -9.84
C VAL A 69 -7.20 6.32 -9.53
N ALA A 70 -8.15 5.82 -8.73
CA ALA A 70 -9.29 6.58 -8.27
C ALA A 70 -9.08 7.14 -6.84
N GLY A 71 -7.86 7.00 -6.30
CA GLY A 71 -7.50 7.47 -4.96
C GLY A 71 -7.81 6.47 -3.84
N GLU A 72 -8.27 5.26 -4.17
CA GLU A 72 -8.45 4.16 -3.22
C GLU A 72 -7.11 3.64 -2.69
N PHE A 73 -7.10 3.11 -1.48
CA PHE A 73 -5.91 2.48 -0.89
C PHE A 73 -6.16 1.00 -0.63
N TYR A 74 -5.15 0.17 -0.87
CA TYR A 74 -5.21 -1.26 -0.59
C TYR A 74 -3.83 -1.85 -0.31
N PRO A 75 -3.76 -2.92 0.49
CA PRO A 75 -2.51 -3.63 0.73
C PRO A 75 -2.10 -4.49 -0.47
N CYS A 76 -0.80 -4.66 -0.65
CA CYS A 76 -0.19 -5.54 -1.64
C CYS A 76 0.96 -6.31 -1.00
N LYS A 77 1.00 -7.63 -1.20
CA LYS A 77 2.08 -8.47 -0.67
C LYS A 77 3.41 -8.16 -1.37
N PRO A 78 4.55 -8.22 -0.65
CA PRO A 78 5.83 -7.77 -1.17
C PRO A 78 6.28 -8.54 -2.42
N ASP A 79 6.00 -9.84 -2.48
CA ASP A 79 6.29 -10.70 -3.62
C ASP A 79 5.43 -10.34 -4.84
N ILE A 80 4.14 -10.07 -4.62
CA ILE A 80 3.23 -9.61 -5.68
C ILE A 80 3.65 -8.23 -6.18
N PHE A 81 4.01 -7.32 -5.27
CA PHE A 81 4.45 -5.97 -5.60
C PHE A 81 5.71 -6.01 -6.49
N ALA A 82 6.75 -6.71 -6.05
CA ALA A 82 8.00 -6.85 -6.79
C ALA A 82 7.84 -7.54 -8.16
N ALA A 83 6.85 -8.44 -8.30
CA ALA A 83 6.55 -9.07 -9.58
C ALA A 83 5.73 -8.18 -10.53
N THR A 84 5.11 -7.10 -10.03
CA THR A 84 4.14 -6.29 -10.78
C THR A 84 4.65 -4.89 -11.09
N TYR A 85 5.52 -4.33 -10.26
CA TYR A 85 5.95 -2.93 -10.33
C TYR A 85 7.47 -2.83 -10.37
N ASP A 86 7.94 -1.92 -11.22
CA ASP A 86 9.34 -1.48 -11.27
C ASP A 86 9.47 -0.12 -10.59
N GLU A 87 10.55 0.08 -9.85
CA GLU A 87 10.88 1.38 -9.26
C GLU A 87 11.29 2.37 -10.37
N LEU A 88 10.74 3.58 -10.32
CA LEU A 88 11.14 4.65 -11.23
C LEU A 88 12.32 5.42 -10.65
N PRO A 89 13.27 5.88 -11.51
CA PRO A 89 14.35 6.73 -11.04
C PRO A 89 13.81 8.04 -10.46
N ALA A 90 14.43 8.47 -9.37
CA ALA A 90 14.18 9.76 -8.72
C ALA A 90 14.56 10.96 -9.60
#